data_AF-A0A397SRL3-F1
#
_entry.id   AF-A0A397SRL3-F1
#
_cell.length_a   1.000
_cell.length_b   1.000
_cell.length_c   1.000
_cell.angle_alpha   90.00
_cell.angle_beta   90.00
_cell.angle_gamma   90.00
#
_symmetry.space_group_name_H-M   'P 1'
#
loop_
_entity.id
_entity.type
_entity.pdbx_description
1 polymer ?
#
loop_
_entity_poly.entity_id
_entity_poly.type
_entity_poly.pdbx_seq_one_letter_code
_entity_poly.pdbx_strand_id
1 'polypeptide(L)' 'MEQKYFSDDVFEQIKYFKYWDLTEEQNLLIDKLILNEELKNRYKEYGLCKKCKQPNTGIDFDHNRMQTT' A
#
# COMPACT_ATOMS: atom_id res chain seq x y z
N MET A 1 4.55 5.49 18.17
CA MET A 1 5.33 5.45 16.91
C MET A 1 4.34 5.50 15.77
N GLU A 2 4.41 6.51 14.93
CA GLU A 2 3.63 6.54 13.69
C GLU A 2 4.29 5.60 12.69
N GLN A 3 3.58 4.57 12.21
CA GLN A 3 4.06 3.79 11.07
C GLN A 3 4.04 4.70 9.85
N LYS A 4 5.22 5.03 9.31
CA LYS A 4 5.34 5.86 8.09
C LYS A 4 5.57 5.03 6.83
N TYR A 5 6.05 3.79 6.99
CA TYR A 5 6.44 2.90 5.91
C TYR A 5 6.04 1.45 6.22
N PHE A 6 5.85 0.64 5.18
CA PHE A 6 5.70 -0.80 5.35
C PHE A 6 7.06 -1.44 5.68
N SER A 7 7.07 -2.35 6.64
CA SER A 7 8.19 -3.28 6.81
C SER A 7 8.31 -4.15 5.56
N ASP A 8 9.52 -4.62 5.25
CA ASP A 8 9.75 -5.54 4.13
C ASP A 8 8.87 -6.79 4.22
N ASP A 9 8.65 -7.31 5.43
CA ASP A 9 7.76 -8.45 5.68
C ASP A 9 6.30 -8.14 5.29
N VAL A 10 5.77 -6.99 5.75
CA VAL A 10 4.42 -6.54 5.42
C VAL A 10 4.28 -6.34 3.91
N PHE A 11 5.28 -5.72 3.29
CA PHE A 11 5.31 -5.50 1.85
C PHE A 11 5.27 -6.83 1.07
N GLU A 12 6.10 -7.80 1.43
CA GLU A 12 6.15 -9.11 0.77
C GLU A 12 4.83 -9.88 0.88
N GLN A 13 4.11 -9.73 1.99
CA GLN A 13 2.78 -10.34 2.18
C GLN A 13 1.71 -9.71 1.28
N ILE A 14 1.71 -8.38 1.12
CA ILE A 14 0.61 -7.67 0.43
C ILE A 14 0.91 -7.32 -1.04
N LYS A 15 2.15 -7.43 -1.52
CA LYS A 15 2.58 -6.92 -2.86
C LYS A 15 1.87 -7.55 -4.07
N TYR A 16 1.19 -8.67 -3.91
CA TYR A 16 0.45 -9.35 -4.98
C TYR A 16 -1.06 -9.22 -4.85
N PHE A 17 -1.57 -8.54 -3.82
CA PHE A 17 -2.99 -8.32 -3.66
C PHE A 17 -3.49 -7.28 -4.67
N LYS A 18 -4.66 -7.54 -5.25
CA LYS A 18 -5.35 -6.58 -6.10
C LYS A 18 -6.12 -5.63 -5.19
N TYR A 19 -5.60 -4.41 -4.99
CA TYR A 19 -6.20 -3.46 -4.06
C TYR A 19 -7.67 -3.11 -4.39
N TRP A 20 -8.06 -3.18 -5.67
CA TRP A 20 -9.43 -2.95 -6.13
C TRP A 20 -10.36 -4.17 -6.01
N ASP A 21 -9.83 -5.34 -5.64
CA ASP A 21 -10.55 -6.62 -5.59
C ASP A 21 -10.03 -7.47 -4.41
N LEU A 22 -10.00 -6.86 -3.23
CA LEU A 22 -9.56 -7.50 -1.99
C LEU A 22 -10.65 -8.41 -1.44
N THR A 23 -10.31 -9.66 -1.13
CA THR A 23 -11.22 -10.54 -0.39
C THR A 23 -11.40 -10.07 1.06
N GLU A 24 -12.41 -10.59 1.76
CA GLU A 24 -12.61 -10.31 3.19
C GLU A 24 -11.38 -10.73 4.02
N GLU A 25 -10.80 -11.90 3.72
CA GLU A 25 -9.59 -12.39 4.37
C GLU A 25 -8.38 -11.47 4.13
N GLN A 26 -8.20 -10.97 2.90
CA GLN A 26 -7.12 -10.04 2.58
C GLN A 26 -7.31 -8.69 3.27
N ASN A 27 -8.55 -8.21 3.37
CA ASN A 27 -8.87 -6.99 4.12
C ASN A 27 -8.52 -7.16 5.61
N LEU A 28 -8.91 -8.27 6.23
CA LEU A 28 -8.56 -8.57 7.62
C LEU A 28 -7.05 -8.69 7.84
N LEU A 29 -6.31 -9.25 6.87
CA LEU A 29 -4.86 -9.32 6.94
C LEU A 29 -4.23 -7.92 6.85
N ILE A 30 -4.70 -7.08 5.93
CA ILE A 30 -4.26 -5.69 5.80
C ILE A 30 -4.53 -4.89 7.08
N ASP A 31 -5.72 -5.03 7.68
CA ASP A 31 -6.08 -4.37 8.94
C ASP A 31 -5.17 -4.81 10.11
N LYS A 32 -4.67 -6.05 10.08
CA LYS A 32 -3.72 -6.56 11.09
C LYS A 32 -2.28 -6.10 10.85
N LEU A 33 -1.84 -6.06 9.59
CA LEU A 33 -0.47 -5.73 9.23
C LEU A 33 -0.19 -4.21 9.22
N ILE A 34 -1.19 -3.41 8.82
CA ILE A 34 -1.07 -1.95 8.66
C ILE A 34 -1.93 -1.28 9.73
N LEU A 35 -1.28 -0.89 10.83
CA LEU A 35 -1.97 -0.27 11.98
C LEU A 35 -2.22 1.23 11.77
N ASN A 36 -1.52 1.85 10.82
CA ASN A 36 -1.76 3.24 10.46
C ASN A 36 -2.94 3.33 9.48
N GLU A 37 -4.05 3.89 9.96
CA GLU A 37 -5.28 4.10 9.19
C GLU A 37 -5.07 4.92 7.91
N GLU A 38 -4.19 5.93 7.93
CA GLU A 38 -3.89 6.74 6.74
C GLU A 38 -3.19 5.90 5.66
N LEU A 39 -2.16 5.13 6.03
CA LEU A 39 -1.45 4.25 5.09
C LEU A 39 -2.38 3.18 4.53
N LYS A 40 -3.25 2.63 5.39
CA LYS A 40 -4.24 1.63 5.01
C LYS A 40 -5.24 2.18 3.99
N ASN A 41 -5.78 3.38 4.25
CA ASN A 41 -6.71 4.02 3.33
C ASN A 41 -6.05 4.31 1.98
N ARG A 42 -4.83 4.87 1.98
CA ARG A 42 -4.06 5.12 0.75
C ARG A 42 -3.79 3.83 -0.03
N TYR A 43 -3.45 2.74 0.65
CA TYR A 43 -3.25 1.44 0.01
C TYR A 43 -4.55 0.93 -0.64
N LYS A 44 -5.70 1.03 0.05
CA LYS A 44 -7.00 0.61 -0.48
C LYS A 44 -7.47 1.50 -1.65
N GLU A 45 -7.08 2.76 -1.69
CA GLU A 45 -7.48 3.71 -2.72
C GLU A 45 -6.59 3.67 -3.97
N TYR A 46 -5.27 3.63 -3.79
CA TYR A 46 -4.30 3.79 -4.88
C TYR A 46 -3.39 2.57 -5.11
N GLY A 47 -3.49 1.55 -4.25
CA GLY A 47 -2.61 0.40 -4.30
C GLY A 47 -1.18 0.70 -3.85
N LEU A 48 -0.27 -0.17 -4.27
CA LEU A 48 1.12 -0.21 -3.81
C LEU A 48 2.11 0.04 -4.95
N CYS A 49 3.08 0.91 -4.72
CA CYS A 49 4.26 0.99 -5.56
C CYS A 49 5.25 -0.12 -5.18
N LYS A 50 5.45 -1.09 -6.09
CA LYS A 50 6.38 -2.22 -5.87
C LYS A 50 7.85 -1.79 -5.80
N LYS A 51 8.20 -0.69 -6.46
CA LYS A 51 9.57 -0.13 -6.45
C LYS A 51 9.87 0.62 -5.15
N CYS A 52 8.91 1.42 -4.67
CA CYS A 52 9.07 2.24 -3.47
C CYS A 52 8.72 1.50 -2.18
N LYS A 53 8.03 0.36 -2.27
CA LYS A 53 7.50 -0.41 -1.13
C LYS A 53 6.53 0.41 -0.25
N GLN A 54 5.73 1.27 -0.88
CA GLN A 54 4.83 2.22 -0.22
C GLN A 54 3.51 2.35 -0.99
N PRO A 55 2.40 2.78 -0.35
CA PRO A 55 1.18 3.13 -1.05
C PRO A 55 1.44 4.21 -2.10
N ASN A 56 0.73 4.16 -3.21
CA ASN A 56 0.77 5.26 -4.18
C ASN A 56 0.17 6.52 -3.56
N THR A 57 0.70 7.68 -3.95
CA THR A 57 0.24 8.99 -3.48
C THR A 57 -0.93 9.55 -4.29
N GLY A 58 -1.42 8.83 -5.31
CA GLY A 58 -2.56 9.21 -6.14
C GLY A 58 -2.79 8.25 -7.31
N ILE A 59 -3.86 8.48 -8.08
CA ILE A 59 -4.18 7.78 -9.34
C ILE A 59 -3.27 8.31 -10.45
N ASP A 60 -1.96 8.10 -10.35
CA ASP A 60 -1.08 8.39 -11.49
C ASP A 60 -1.00 7.13 -12.35
N PHE A 61 -1.69 7.16 -13.51
CA PHE A 61 -1.64 6.12 -14.53
C PHE A 61 -0.27 6.02 -15.22
N ASP A 62 0.73 6.74 -14.74
CA ASP A 62 2.07 6.70 -15.29
C ASP A 62 3.09 6.47 -14.18
N HIS A 63 3.84 5.37 -14.30
CA HIS A 63 4.89 4.97 -13.37
C HIS A 63 6.11 5.93 -13.38
N ASN A 64 5.97 7.21 -13.77
CA ASN A 64 7.13 8.06 -14.07
C ASN A 64 6.95 9.58 -13.87
N ARG A 65 6.06 10.07 -12.99
CA ARG A 65 6.08 11.51 -12.69
C ARG A 65 5.79 11.90 -11.24
N MET A 66 6.56 11.35 -10.30
CA MET A 66 6.98 12.09 -9.10
C MET A 66 8.19 11.40 -8.42
N GLN A 67 9.28 11.26 -9.20
CA GLN A 67 10.62 11.45 -8.64
C GLN A 67 11.16 12.75 -9.26
N THR A 68 10.69 13.89 -8.80
CA THR A 68 11.40 15.15 -9.09
C THR A 68 11.52 15.95 -7.81
N THR A 69 12.77 15.97 -7.34
CA THR A 69 13.41 16.79 -6.29
C THR A 69 13.02 16.55 -4.84
#